data_AF-A0A7L4XWC7-F1
#
_entry.id   AF-A0A7L4XWC7-F1
#
_cell.length_a   1.000
_cell.length_b   1.000
_cell.length_c   1.000
_cell.angle_alpha   90.00
_cell.angle_beta   90.00
_cell.angle_gamma   90.00
#
_symmetry.space_group_name_H-M   'P 1'
#
loop_
_entity.id
_entity.type
_entity.pdbx_description
1 polymer ?
#
loop_
_entity_poly.entity_id
_entity_poly.type
_entity_poly.pdbx_seq_one_letter_code
_entity_poly.pdbx_strand_id
1 'polypeptide(L)'
;MTTTAVFSPETESRFATARQVADAVLFEGYVLYPYRASAAKNRLRWQFGVLVPPAWGADREEHAFQRTECLMEPRAGATLAAEVRFLRAQRRTVQRARPDGTFETVAELHLHDRVLVPWDEGTEERVEIVATVAELTGDGIVVPFARPAGEETEPVHGADGTLVGRLVRRYDEAAGVVRLSASELDGPYRVMRLTAVVENTSTWAPADGAADRDAALPHSLLSTHLMLCLDTGSFVSMTDPPEWAKGAVASCRNRNTWPVLAGEPGRADLVLSSPIILEDHPAIAPESPGVLYDATEIDEILALRTAALTDQEKREARGTDAKAAAVIDLADSMPPEVLERLHGAVRALREITGPGPSGLAGTDSPAPPDPFDAPGVSCPDTPWWDPAGDAGLDPATDRVLVDGRPVAAGSRVLLRPGLRRTDAQDLFLHGRSALVEAVLHDVDGGVHLAVTVEGDPGADIRREQGRFLYFQPDEVALPEDA
;
A
#
# COMPACT_ATOMS: atom_id res chain seq x y z
N MET A 1 -4.67 -12.56 32.63
CA MET A 1 -4.98 -13.83 31.91
C MET A 1 -5.51 -13.42 30.56
N THR A 2 -4.65 -13.44 29.54
CA THR A 2 -5.04 -13.18 28.15
C THR A 2 -5.75 -14.45 27.67
N THR A 3 -7.07 -14.45 27.67
CA THR A 3 -7.83 -15.51 27.00
C THR A 3 -7.58 -15.30 25.51
N THR A 4 -6.66 -16.06 24.92
CA THR A 4 -6.49 -16.07 23.47
C THR A 4 -7.79 -16.62 22.88
N ALA A 5 -8.62 -15.74 22.33
CA ALA A 5 -9.85 -16.14 21.68
C ALA A 5 -9.48 -16.84 20.39
N VAL A 6 -9.83 -18.12 20.25
CA VAL A 6 -9.53 -18.88 19.02
C VAL A 6 -10.63 -18.59 18.01
N PHE A 7 -10.27 -17.99 16.88
CA PHE A 7 -11.21 -17.77 15.78
C PHE A 7 -11.69 -19.10 15.17
N SER A 8 -12.94 -19.12 14.71
CA SER A 8 -13.44 -20.28 13.94
C SER A 8 -12.68 -20.39 12.61
N PRO A 9 -12.57 -21.60 12.01
CA PRO A 9 -11.90 -21.77 10.72
C PRO A 9 -12.47 -20.88 9.61
N GLU A 10 -13.77 -20.61 9.65
CA GLU A 10 -14.44 -19.73 8.71
C GLU A 10 -14.03 -18.26 8.90
N THR A 11 -13.97 -17.80 10.16
CA THR A 11 -13.49 -16.46 10.50
C THR A 11 -12.04 -16.28 10.08
N GLU A 12 -11.21 -17.28 10.34
CA GLU A 12 -9.79 -17.28 9.97
C GLU A 12 -9.59 -17.17 8.45
N SER A 13 -10.41 -17.90 7.68
CA SER A 13 -10.43 -17.80 6.21
C SER A 13 -10.83 -16.40 5.73
N ARG A 14 -11.87 -15.80 6.32
CA ARG A 14 -12.30 -14.43 5.99
C ARG A 14 -11.21 -13.40 6.31
N PHE A 15 -10.55 -13.52 7.45
CA PHE A 15 -9.44 -12.64 7.81
C PHE A 15 -8.21 -12.83 6.92
N ALA A 16 -7.92 -14.05 6.46
CA ALA A 16 -6.75 -14.32 5.62
C ALA A 16 -6.68 -13.41 4.38
N THR A 17 -7.80 -13.15 3.70
CA THR A 17 -7.85 -12.26 2.54
C THR A 17 -7.55 -10.81 2.93
N ALA A 18 -8.20 -10.27 3.96
CA ALA A 18 -7.93 -8.90 4.40
C ALA A 18 -6.54 -8.73 5.02
N ARG A 19 -5.97 -9.79 5.61
CA ARG A 19 -4.61 -9.74 6.16
C ARG A 19 -3.57 -9.46 5.08
N GLN A 20 -3.78 -9.90 3.84
CA GLN A 20 -2.86 -9.57 2.74
C GLN A 20 -2.74 -8.06 2.56
N VAL A 21 -3.87 -7.35 2.44
CA VAL A 21 -3.90 -5.89 2.35
C VAL A 21 -3.38 -5.24 3.63
N ALA A 22 -3.81 -5.77 4.76
CA ALA A 22 -3.43 -5.23 6.06
C ALA A 22 -1.92 -5.42 6.32
N ASP A 23 -1.25 -6.43 5.76
CA ASP A 23 0.21 -6.60 5.80
C ASP A 23 0.91 -5.51 5.02
N ALA A 24 0.41 -5.17 3.83
CA ALA A 24 0.95 -4.07 3.04
C ALA A 24 0.86 -2.74 3.81
N VAL A 25 -0.30 -2.44 4.39
CA VAL A 25 -0.53 -1.25 5.21
C VAL A 25 0.29 -1.26 6.50
N LEU A 26 0.40 -2.42 7.17
CA LEU A 26 1.12 -2.57 8.44
C LEU A 26 2.60 -2.16 8.29
N PHE A 27 3.19 -2.52 7.16
CA PHE A 27 4.59 -2.22 6.85
C PHE A 27 4.78 -1.00 5.95
N GLU A 28 3.71 -0.25 5.65
CA GLU A 28 3.82 1.01 4.92
C GLU A 28 4.69 2.00 5.70
N GLY A 29 5.75 2.51 5.06
CA GLY A 29 6.72 3.38 5.74
C GLY A 29 7.63 2.68 6.76
N TYR A 30 7.70 1.34 6.77
CA TYR A 30 8.61 0.57 7.64
C TYR A 30 10.07 0.68 7.20
N VAL A 31 10.34 0.33 5.94
CA VAL A 31 11.66 0.33 5.29
C VAL A 31 11.46 0.85 3.88
N LEU A 32 11.81 2.10 3.64
CA LEU A 32 11.60 2.77 2.36
C LEU A 32 12.82 2.59 1.45
N TYR A 33 12.59 2.54 0.13
CA TYR A 33 13.66 2.57 -0.87
C TYR A 33 14.61 3.74 -0.57
N PRO A 34 15.95 3.53 -0.51
CA PRO A 34 16.72 2.37 -1.00
C PRO A 34 16.95 1.23 0.00
N TYR A 35 16.03 1.01 0.94
CA TYR A 35 15.95 -0.16 1.82
C TYR A 35 17.14 -0.41 2.75
N ARG A 36 17.94 0.64 2.99
CA ARG A 36 19.13 0.59 3.84
C ARG A 36 18.98 1.51 5.04
N ALA A 37 19.55 1.10 6.18
CA ALA A 37 19.46 1.84 7.43
C ALA A 37 20.07 3.25 7.33
N SER A 38 21.13 3.42 6.54
CA SER A 38 21.80 4.72 6.38
C SER A 38 21.02 5.75 5.55
N ALA A 39 19.97 5.33 4.82
CA ALA A 39 19.21 6.22 3.96
C ALA A 39 18.46 7.28 4.76
N ALA A 40 18.48 8.54 4.29
CA ALA A 40 17.82 9.65 4.98
C ALA A 40 16.32 9.42 5.23
N LYS A 41 15.63 8.80 4.27
CA LYS A 41 14.19 8.44 4.37
C LYS A 41 13.90 7.45 5.50
N ASN A 42 14.89 6.67 5.92
CA ASN A 42 14.77 5.62 6.92
C ASN A 42 15.17 6.09 8.33
N ARG A 43 15.43 7.39 8.50
CA ARG A 43 15.68 8.01 9.82
C ARG A 43 14.40 8.32 10.59
N LEU A 44 13.33 8.69 9.88
CA LEU A 44 12.01 8.94 10.44
C LEU A 44 11.06 7.85 9.95
N ARG A 45 10.84 6.84 10.79
CA ARG A 45 10.03 5.65 10.48
C ARG A 45 8.74 5.64 11.29
N TRP A 46 7.80 4.83 10.82
CA TRP A 46 6.48 4.63 11.44
C TRP A 46 5.71 5.95 11.56
N GLN A 47 5.21 6.46 10.44
CA GLN A 47 4.51 7.76 10.42
C GLN A 47 3.00 7.64 10.67
N PHE A 48 2.43 6.46 10.47
CA PHE A 48 0.98 6.23 10.56
C PHE A 48 0.65 5.21 11.66
N GLY A 49 -0.50 5.39 12.30
CA GLY A 49 -1.05 4.44 13.26
C GLY A 49 -0.22 4.22 14.52
N VAL A 50 0.62 5.19 14.90
CA VAL A 50 1.44 5.10 16.11
C VAL A 50 0.61 5.50 17.32
N LEU A 51 0.41 4.56 18.24
CA LEU A 51 -0.22 4.81 19.54
C LEU A 51 0.87 4.87 20.61
N VAL A 52 1.23 6.08 21.01
CA VAL A 52 2.34 6.33 21.96
C VAL A 52 1.90 6.18 23.43
N PRO A 53 2.84 5.98 24.37
CA PRO A 53 2.53 6.04 25.79
C PRO A 53 1.86 7.37 26.16
N PRO A 54 0.74 7.34 26.93
CA PRO A 54 -0.07 8.52 27.20
C PRO A 54 0.71 9.63 27.92
N ALA A 55 1.64 9.27 28.82
CA ALA A 55 2.47 10.22 29.55
C ALA A 55 3.45 11.01 28.64
N TRP A 56 3.82 10.45 27.48
CA TRP A 56 4.74 11.10 26.54
C TRP A 56 4.00 11.91 25.47
N GLY A 57 2.87 11.39 24.97
CA GLY A 57 2.10 11.99 23.86
C GLY A 57 1.30 13.25 24.20
N ALA A 58 0.92 13.44 25.48
CA ALA A 58 0.00 14.51 25.90
C ALA A 58 0.39 15.93 25.43
N ASP A 59 1.69 16.22 25.37
CA ASP A 59 2.23 17.54 24.99
C ASP A 59 2.78 17.60 23.56
N ARG A 60 2.64 16.53 22.76
CA ARG A 60 3.41 16.34 21.51
C ARG A 60 2.56 16.08 20.26
N GLU A 61 1.25 16.30 20.33
CA GLU A 61 0.27 16.03 19.26
C GLU A 61 0.26 14.57 18.73
N GLU A 62 0.93 13.66 19.43
CA GLU A 62 0.95 12.23 19.16
C GLU A 62 -0.15 11.54 19.97
N HIS A 63 -0.80 10.55 19.37
CA HIS A 63 -2.01 9.97 19.94
C HIS A 63 -1.74 8.71 20.73
N ALA A 64 -2.43 8.51 21.86
CA ALA A 64 -2.36 7.28 22.64
C ALA A 64 -3.45 6.26 22.26
N PHE A 65 -4.39 6.63 21.37
CA PHE A 65 -5.51 5.77 21.00
C PHE A 65 -5.97 5.99 19.55
N GLN A 66 -6.67 4.99 19.02
CA GLN A 66 -7.53 5.12 17.83
C GLN A 66 -8.98 4.77 18.19
N ARG A 67 -9.94 5.36 17.48
CA ARG A 67 -11.37 5.09 17.62
C ARG A 67 -11.97 4.80 16.27
N THR A 68 -12.57 3.63 16.14
CA THR A 68 -13.34 3.19 14.97
C THR A 68 -14.82 3.17 15.34
N GLU A 69 -15.64 3.85 14.54
CA GLU A 69 -17.08 3.73 14.52
C GLU A 69 -17.54 3.30 13.13
N CYS A 70 -18.27 2.19 13.07
CA CYS A 70 -18.91 1.70 11.86
C CYS A 70 -20.33 1.23 12.14
N LEU A 71 -21.15 1.12 11.10
CA LEU A 71 -22.50 0.61 11.20
C LEU A 71 -22.54 -0.87 10.83
N MET A 72 -23.37 -1.63 11.53
CA MET A 72 -23.59 -3.05 11.29
C MET A 72 -25.06 -3.44 11.39
N GLU A 73 -25.42 -4.47 10.66
CA GLU A 73 -26.73 -5.13 10.60
C GLU A 73 -26.56 -6.60 11.03
N PRO A 74 -26.36 -6.86 12.34
CA PRO A 74 -26.12 -8.20 12.84
C PRO A 74 -27.39 -9.05 12.79
N ARG A 75 -27.24 -10.35 12.49
CA ARG A 75 -28.34 -11.31 12.68
C ARG A 75 -28.51 -11.64 14.17
N ALA A 76 -29.66 -12.21 14.53
CA ALA A 76 -29.92 -12.63 15.90
C ALA A 76 -28.90 -13.69 16.33
N GLY A 77 -28.19 -13.44 17.43
CA GLY A 77 -27.13 -14.33 17.92
C GLY A 77 -25.78 -14.17 17.21
N ALA A 78 -25.60 -13.13 16.40
CA ALA A 78 -24.33 -12.88 15.72
C ALA A 78 -23.16 -12.68 16.69
N THR A 79 -21.99 -13.11 16.24
CA THR A 79 -20.70 -12.97 16.93
C THR A 79 -19.82 -12.02 16.13
N LEU A 80 -19.18 -11.09 16.83
CA LEU A 80 -18.11 -10.24 16.33
C LEU A 80 -16.77 -10.85 16.69
N ALA A 81 -15.95 -11.12 15.69
CA ALA A 81 -14.52 -11.34 15.84
C ALA A 81 -13.78 -10.02 15.56
N ALA A 82 -12.86 -9.65 16.42
CA ALA A 82 -12.01 -8.48 16.27
C ALA A 82 -10.54 -8.87 16.41
N GLU A 83 -9.70 -8.39 15.51
CA GLU A 83 -8.26 -8.59 15.54
C GLU A 83 -7.56 -7.23 15.50
N VAL A 84 -6.87 -6.88 16.58
CA VAL A 84 -5.97 -5.73 16.59
C VAL A 84 -4.60 -6.22 16.16
N ARG A 85 -3.98 -5.52 15.22
CA ARG A 85 -2.63 -5.80 14.74
C ARG A 85 -1.79 -4.55 14.83
N PHE A 86 -0.54 -4.72 15.26
CA PHE A 86 0.43 -3.63 15.36
C PHE A 86 1.84 -4.18 15.27
N LEU A 87 2.81 -3.32 14.96
CA LEU A 87 4.22 -3.60 15.10
C LEU A 87 4.71 -3.19 16.48
N ARG A 88 5.50 -4.06 17.09
CA ARG A 88 6.29 -3.77 18.26
C ARG A 88 7.72 -3.49 17.83
N ALA A 89 8.27 -2.35 18.25
CA ALA A 89 9.65 -2.02 17.96
C ALA A 89 10.59 -2.95 18.74
N GLN A 90 11.64 -3.39 18.08
CA GLN A 90 12.63 -4.30 18.61
C GLN A 90 14.02 -3.75 18.30
N ARG A 91 14.74 -3.31 19.33
CA ARG A 91 16.08 -2.73 19.18
C ARG A 91 17.09 -3.84 18.88
N ARG A 92 17.55 -3.94 17.63
CA ARG A 92 18.69 -4.79 17.24
C ARG A 92 20.00 -4.02 17.42
N THR A 93 20.89 -4.59 18.22
CA THR A 93 22.29 -4.17 18.34
C THR A 93 23.21 -5.24 17.78
N VAL A 94 24.31 -4.81 17.16
CA VAL A 94 25.28 -5.71 16.54
C VAL A 94 26.51 -5.78 17.42
N GLN A 95 26.96 -6.98 17.74
CA GLN A 95 28.17 -7.18 18.54
C GLN A 95 29.18 -8.06 17.81
N ARG A 96 30.46 -7.68 17.83
CA ARG A 96 31.59 -8.44 17.30
C ARG A 96 32.19 -9.32 18.39
N ALA A 97 32.54 -10.57 18.05
CA ALA A 97 33.27 -11.45 18.94
C ALA A 97 34.74 -11.00 19.04
N ARG A 98 35.28 -10.92 20.26
CA ARG A 98 36.69 -10.63 20.51
C ARG A 98 37.49 -11.92 20.74
N PRO A 99 38.82 -11.91 20.55
CA PRO A 99 39.67 -13.09 20.78
C PRO A 99 39.63 -13.62 22.23
N ASP A 100 39.23 -12.80 23.19
CA ASP A 100 39.09 -13.16 24.61
C ASP A 100 37.72 -13.81 24.95
N GLY A 101 36.86 -14.02 23.94
CA GLY A 101 35.52 -14.58 24.11
C GLY A 101 34.46 -13.56 24.52
N THR A 102 34.81 -12.27 24.66
CA THR A 102 33.84 -11.20 24.94
C THR A 102 33.21 -10.65 23.67
N PHE A 103 32.18 -9.81 23.83
CA PHE A 103 31.48 -9.17 22.73
C PHE A 103 31.59 -7.65 22.80
N GLU A 104 31.83 -7.01 21.66
CA GLU A 104 31.91 -5.57 21.47
C GLU A 104 30.74 -5.06 20.67
N THR A 105 29.98 -4.08 21.17
CA THR A 105 28.98 -3.41 20.35
C THR A 105 29.67 -2.59 19.26
N VAL A 106 29.31 -2.85 18.00
CA VAL A 106 29.91 -2.21 16.82
C VAL A 106 28.83 -1.54 15.97
N ALA A 107 29.21 -0.48 15.24
CA ALA A 107 28.31 0.18 14.30
C ALA A 107 28.01 -0.69 13.07
N GLU A 108 28.92 -1.59 12.72
CA GLU A 108 28.79 -2.49 11.57
C GLU A 108 29.59 -3.77 11.78
N LEU A 109 29.03 -4.87 11.28
CA LEU A 109 29.71 -6.16 11.17
C LEU A 109 29.61 -6.65 9.72
N HIS A 110 30.75 -6.60 9.02
CA HIS A 110 30.86 -7.00 7.62
C HIS A 110 30.93 -8.52 7.50
N LEU A 111 30.00 -9.08 6.75
CA LEU A 111 30.01 -10.46 6.28
C LEU A 111 30.24 -10.47 4.76
N HIS A 112 30.42 -11.67 4.19
CA HIS A 112 30.62 -11.80 2.75
C HIS A 112 29.40 -11.32 1.94
N ASP A 113 28.22 -11.73 2.38
CA ASP A 113 26.94 -11.54 1.70
C ASP A 113 26.16 -10.29 2.17
N ARG A 114 26.46 -9.76 3.35
CA ARG A 114 25.72 -8.64 3.96
C ARG A 114 26.55 -7.81 4.94
N VAL A 115 26.08 -6.61 5.26
CA VAL A 115 26.65 -5.76 6.32
C VAL A 115 25.62 -5.56 7.42
N LEU A 116 25.82 -6.22 8.56
CA LEU A 116 24.89 -6.12 9.69
C LEU A 116 25.09 -4.77 10.40
N VAL A 117 23.99 -4.04 10.58
CA VAL A 117 23.96 -2.72 11.24
C VAL A 117 22.94 -2.71 12.40
N PRO A 118 23.09 -1.85 13.42
CA PRO A 118 22.02 -1.60 14.37
C PRO A 118 20.75 -1.12 13.67
N TRP A 119 19.59 -1.59 14.13
CA TRP A 119 18.30 -1.29 13.50
C TRP A 119 17.16 -1.51 14.49
N ASP A 120 16.08 -0.75 14.36
CA ASP A 120 14.85 -1.06 15.10
C ASP A 120 13.93 -1.86 14.19
N GLU A 121 13.84 -3.15 14.48
CA GLU A 121 13.01 -4.11 13.76
C GLU A 121 11.54 -3.94 14.20
N GLY A 122 10.60 -4.20 13.29
CA GLY A 122 9.17 -4.22 13.56
C GLY A 122 8.65 -5.65 13.55
N THR A 123 8.28 -6.13 14.73
CA THR A 123 7.71 -7.47 14.92
C THR A 123 6.21 -7.36 15.07
N GLU A 124 5.48 -8.15 14.30
CA GLU A 124 4.02 -8.15 14.33
C GLU A 124 3.47 -8.76 15.63
N GLU A 125 2.49 -8.09 16.21
CA GLU A 125 1.73 -8.54 17.36
C GLU A 125 0.22 -8.53 17.04
N ARG A 126 -0.50 -9.52 17.58
CA ARG A 126 -1.96 -9.67 17.40
C ARG A 126 -2.69 -9.75 18.73
N VAL A 127 -3.88 -9.18 18.79
CA VAL A 127 -4.82 -9.34 19.90
C VAL A 127 -6.17 -9.76 19.33
N GLU A 128 -6.53 -11.01 19.58
CA GLU A 128 -7.74 -11.65 19.07
C GLU A 128 -8.85 -11.60 20.12
N ILE A 129 -10.03 -11.16 19.71
CA ILE A 129 -11.20 -10.97 20.56
C ILE A 129 -12.42 -11.55 19.86
N VAL A 130 -13.24 -12.29 20.61
CA VAL A 130 -14.53 -12.80 20.14
C VAL A 130 -15.59 -12.44 21.17
N ALA A 131 -16.68 -11.84 20.71
CA ALA A 131 -17.80 -11.46 21.56
C ALA A 131 -19.12 -11.57 20.79
N THR A 132 -20.18 -11.98 21.48
CA THR A 132 -21.55 -11.90 20.93
C THR A 132 -21.97 -10.44 20.83
N VAL A 133 -22.79 -10.10 19.84
CA VAL A 133 -23.32 -8.73 19.72
C VAL A 133 -24.12 -8.33 20.97
N ALA A 134 -24.76 -9.27 21.65
CA ALA A 134 -25.47 -9.02 22.91
C ALA A 134 -24.55 -8.50 24.02
N GLU A 135 -23.34 -9.06 24.16
CA GLU A 135 -22.34 -8.59 25.12
C GLU A 135 -21.90 -7.15 24.82
N LEU A 136 -21.87 -6.76 23.55
CA LEU A 136 -21.49 -5.41 23.14
C LEU A 136 -22.56 -4.35 23.44
N THR A 137 -23.83 -4.76 23.50
CA THR A 137 -24.97 -3.85 23.71
C THR A 137 -25.27 -3.46 25.15
N GLY A 138 -24.68 -4.17 26.11
CA GLY A 138 -24.75 -3.81 27.54
C GLY A 138 -23.74 -2.70 27.87
N ASP A 139 -22.88 -2.95 28.86
CA ASP A 139 -21.77 -2.05 29.22
C ASP A 139 -20.59 -2.10 28.22
N GLY A 140 -20.71 -2.94 27.18
CA GLY A 140 -19.62 -3.30 26.28
C GLY A 140 -18.60 -4.23 26.95
N ILE A 141 -17.50 -4.49 26.25
CA ILE A 141 -16.38 -5.30 26.76
C ILE A 141 -15.07 -4.52 26.74
N VAL A 142 -14.19 -4.86 27.68
CA VAL A 142 -12.87 -4.27 27.86
C VAL A 142 -11.84 -5.38 27.95
N VAL A 143 -10.94 -5.45 26.99
CA VAL A 143 -9.92 -6.50 26.88
C VAL A 143 -8.53 -5.88 27.03
N PRO A 144 -7.88 -5.98 28.20
CA PRO A 144 -6.51 -5.53 28.37
C PRO A 144 -5.53 -6.55 27.76
N PHE A 145 -4.41 -6.05 27.24
CA PHE A 145 -3.30 -6.88 26.77
C PHE A 145 -1.96 -6.28 27.18
N ALA A 146 -0.95 -7.14 27.32
CA ALA A 146 0.43 -6.74 27.59
C ALA A 146 1.40 -7.61 26.81
N ARG A 147 2.55 -7.04 26.46
CA ARG A 147 3.69 -7.69 25.83
C ARG A 147 4.92 -7.39 26.68
N PRO A 148 5.42 -8.38 27.45
CA PRO A 148 6.49 -8.15 28.41
C PRO A 148 7.80 -7.84 27.70
N ALA A 149 8.64 -7.01 28.33
CA ALA A 149 10.00 -6.76 27.87
C ALA A 149 10.80 -8.07 27.77
N GLY A 150 11.79 -8.10 26.88
CA GLY A 150 12.59 -9.29 26.61
C GLY A 150 13.89 -8.99 25.91
N GLU A 151 14.80 -9.96 25.92
CA GLU A 151 16.05 -9.91 25.16
C GLU A 151 16.29 -11.27 24.51
N GLU A 152 16.64 -11.25 23.22
CA GLU A 152 17.05 -12.42 22.45
C GLU A 152 18.45 -12.19 21.88
N THR A 153 19.24 -13.26 21.80
CA THR A 153 20.59 -13.24 21.23
C THR A 153 20.73 -14.29 20.15
N GLU A 154 21.15 -13.88 18.96
CA GLU A 154 21.42 -14.75 17.82
C GLU A 154 22.94 -14.74 17.50
N PRO A 155 23.63 -15.89 17.52
CA PRO A 155 25.04 -15.95 17.14
C PRO A 155 25.22 -15.73 15.62
N VAL A 156 26.24 -14.97 15.23
CA VAL A 156 26.59 -14.69 13.84
C VAL A 156 27.89 -15.40 13.49
N HIS A 157 27.83 -16.24 12.46
CA HIS A 157 28.97 -17.01 11.96
C HIS A 157 29.46 -16.47 10.62
N GLY A 158 30.78 -16.55 10.40
CA GLY A 158 31.41 -16.28 9.10
C GLY A 158 31.20 -17.41 8.11
N ALA A 159 31.66 -17.22 6.87
CA ALA A 159 31.53 -18.21 5.79
C ALA A 159 32.24 -19.54 6.09
N ASP A 160 33.25 -19.51 6.97
CA ASP A 160 34.00 -20.66 7.45
C ASP A 160 33.35 -21.35 8.68
N GLY A 161 32.20 -20.86 9.14
CA GLY A 161 31.50 -21.34 10.33
C GLY A 161 32.07 -20.78 11.65
N THR A 162 33.07 -19.90 11.61
CA THR A 162 33.66 -19.29 12.81
C THR A 162 32.69 -18.26 13.40
N LEU A 163 32.54 -18.23 14.73
CA LEU A 163 31.75 -17.20 15.41
C LEU A 163 32.43 -15.83 15.27
N VAL A 164 31.81 -14.91 14.54
CA VAL A 164 32.33 -13.56 14.28
C VAL A 164 31.62 -12.48 15.12
N GLY A 165 30.43 -12.80 15.65
CA GLY A 165 29.64 -11.86 16.43
C GLY A 165 28.32 -12.44 16.91
N ARG A 166 27.42 -11.55 17.34
CA ARG A 166 26.03 -11.86 17.67
C ARG A 166 25.13 -10.64 17.48
N LEU A 167 23.87 -10.88 17.19
CA LEU A 167 22.80 -9.88 17.23
C LEU A 167 22.12 -9.97 18.58
N VAL A 168 21.91 -8.83 19.24
CA VAL A 168 21.13 -8.75 20.48
C VAL A 168 19.89 -7.90 20.20
N ARG A 169 18.73 -8.49 20.38
CA ARG A 169 17.41 -7.89 20.13
C ARG A 169 16.72 -7.65 21.45
N ARG A 170 16.36 -6.40 21.73
CA ARG A 170 15.64 -6.03 22.93
C ARG A 170 14.25 -5.55 22.60
N TYR A 171 13.31 -5.95 23.45
CA TYR A 171 11.93 -5.51 23.42
C TYR A 171 11.62 -4.81 24.73
N ASP A 172 10.97 -3.66 24.64
CA ASP A 172 10.43 -2.98 25.80
C ASP A 172 8.96 -3.33 26.01
N GLU A 173 8.48 -3.22 27.25
CA GLU A 173 7.09 -3.52 27.56
C GLU A 173 6.14 -2.60 26.80
N ALA A 174 5.13 -3.22 26.16
CA ALA A 174 4.00 -2.54 25.54
C ALA A 174 2.71 -3.09 26.13
N ALA A 175 1.80 -2.20 26.52
CA ALA A 175 0.51 -2.56 27.10
C ALA A 175 -0.59 -1.73 26.45
N GLY A 176 -1.78 -2.31 26.36
CA GLY A 176 -2.92 -1.62 25.81
C GLY A 176 -4.24 -2.21 26.26
N VAL A 177 -5.31 -1.60 25.78
CA VAL A 177 -6.67 -2.05 26.01
C VAL A 177 -7.50 -1.88 24.74
N VAL A 178 -8.35 -2.87 24.48
CA VAL A 178 -9.39 -2.80 23.45
C VAL A 178 -10.74 -2.67 24.12
N ARG A 179 -11.52 -1.66 23.75
CA ARG A 179 -12.89 -1.44 24.25
C ARG A 179 -13.85 -1.56 23.08
N LEU A 180 -14.81 -2.48 23.18
CA LEU A 180 -15.84 -2.71 22.16
C LEU A 180 -17.22 -2.48 22.77
N SER A 181 -18.06 -1.71 22.09
CA SER A 181 -19.44 -1.46 22.48
C SER A 181 -20.31 -1.28 21.25
N ALA A 182 -21.59 -1.62 21.33
CA ALA A 182 -22.55 -1.46 20.26
C ALA A 182 -23.81 -0.77 20.78
N SER A 183 -24.37 0.15 20.00
CA SER A 183 -25.63 0.82 20.32
C SER A 183 -26.58 0.73 19.15
N GLU A 184 -27.85 0.43 19.40
CA GLU A 184 -28.89 0.44 18.37
C GLU A 184 -29.17 1.88 17.94
N LEU A 185 -29.39 2.10 16.65
CA LEU A 185 -29.74 3.41 16.11
C LEU A 185 -31.25 3.52 15.94
N ASP A 186 -31.79 4.71 16.25
CA ASP A 186 -33.19 5.02 15.98
C ASP A 186 -33.47 4.96 14.47
N GLY A 187 -34.44 4.15 14.06
CA GLY A 187 -34.82 4.05 12.65
C GLY A 187 -35.66 2.82 12.32
N PRO A 188 -36.07 2.70 11.04
CA PRO A 188 -36.84 1.55 10.58
C PRO A 188 -36.00 0.28 10.35
N TYR A 189 -34.67 0.41 10.29
CA TYR A 189 -33.74 -0.69 10.08
C TYR A 189 -33.09 -1.10 11.41
N ARG A 190 -32.82 -2.42 11.59
CA ARG A 190 -32.11 -2.96 12.76
C ARG A 190 -30.61 -2.75 12.63
N VAL A 191 -30.19 -1.49 12.70
CA VAL A 191 -28.80 -1.07 12.49
C VAL A 191 -28.20 -0.67 13.82
N MET A 192 -26.96 -1.10 14.03
CA MET A 192 -26.21 -0.81 15.23
C MET A 192 -24.95 -0.04 14.88
N ARG A 193 -24.57 0.91 15.72
CA ARG A 193 -23.26 1.53 15.68
C ARG A 193 -22.32 0.75 16.59
N LEU A 194 -21.31 0.13 15.99
CA LEU A 194 -20.18 -0.44 16.70
C LEU A 194 -19.16 0.67 16.98
N THR A 195 -18.66 0.74 18.21
CA THR A 195 -17.54 1.59 18.62
C THR A 195 -16.43 0.70 19.16
N ALA A 196 -15.26 0.79 18.53
CA ALA A 196 -14.05 0.11 18.94
C ALA A 196 -12.96 1.15 19.26
N VAL A 197 -12.35 1.05 20.44
CA VAL A 197 -11.23 1.91 20.86
C VAL A 197 -10.05 1.02 21.19
N VAL A 198 -8.91 1.28 20.54
CA VAL A 198 -7.62 0.65 20.87
C VAL A 198 -6.75 1.74 21.48
N GLU A 199 -6.24 1.50 22.68
CA GLU A 199 -5.50 2.47 23.47
C GLU A 199 -4.18 1.84 23.97
N ASN A 200 -3.09 2.59 23.87
CA ASN A 200 -1.83 2.30 24.54
C ASN A 200 -1.95 2.73 26.01
N THR A 201 -1.71 1.80 26.91
CA THR A 201 -1.80 1.99 28.37
C THR A 201 -0.45 1.81 29.06
N SER A 202 0.65 1.83 28.29
CA SER A 202 2.01 1.76 28.80
C SER A 202 2.25 2.86 29.85
N THR A 203 2.85 2.46 30.96
CA THR A 203 3.18 3.36 32.08
C THR A 203 4.53 4.06 31.90
N TRP A 204 5.22 3.80 30.79
CA TRP A 204 6.50 4.44 30.51
C TRP A 204 6.36 5.95 30.44
N ALA A 205 7.26 6.64 31.14
CA ALA A 205 7.42 8.07 31.10
C ALA A 205 8.92 8.40 31.10
N PRO A 206 9.35 9.42 30.36
CA PRO A 206 10.76 9.80 30.31
C PRO A 206 11.22 10.39 31.65
N ALA A 207 12.39 9.96 32.13
CA ALA A 207 12.92 10.34 33.44
C ALA A 207 13.03 11.87 33.65
N ASP A 208 13.40 12.61 32.60
CA ASP A 208 13.65 14.06 32.66
C ASP A 208 12.68 14.89 31.78
N GLY A 209 11.57 14.29 31.30
CA GLY A 209 10.59 14.98 30.44
C GLY A 209 11.05 15.32 29.00
N ALA A 210 12.34 15.14 28.70
CA ALA A 210 12.99 15.57 27.47
C ALA A 210 13.22 14.46 26.42
N ALA A 211 12.65 13.26 26.61
CA ALA A 211 12.85 12.18 25.65
C ALA A 211 12.21 12.51 24.30
N ASP A 212 12.95 12.22 23.24
CA ASP A 212 12.49 12.35 21.87
C ASP A 212 11.52 11.22 21.51
N ARG A 213 11.05 11.26 20.27
CA ARG A 213 10.12 10.27 19.73
C ARG A 213 10.73 8.88 19.74
N ASP A 214 12.00 8.76 19.37
CA ASP A 214 12.70 7.48 19.26
C ASP A 214 12.72 6.70 20.57
N ALA A 215 12.81 7.40 21.71
CA ALA A 215 12.71 6.79 23.03
C ALA A 215 11.30 6.27 23.38
N ALA A 216 10.24 6.80 22.79
CA ALA A 216 8.86 6.39 23.04
C ALA A 216 8.42 5.19 22.18
N LEU A 217 9.01 5.02 20.99
CA LEU A 217 8.62 3.98 20.02
C LEU A 217 8.71 2.54 20.58
N PRO A 218 9.70 2.15 21.41
CA PRO A 218 9.76 0.83 22.03
C PRO A 218 8.56 0.48 22.92
N HIS A 219 7.87 1.51 23.43
CA HIS A 219 6.70 1.37 24.29
C HIS A 219 5.38 1.66 23.54
N SER A 220 5.44 1.88 22.23
CA SER A 220 4.32 2.26 21.37
C SER A 220 3.69 1.07 20.65
N LEU A 221 2.42 1.21 20.25
CA LEU A 221 1.77 0.29 19.31
C LEU A 221 1.90 0.91 17.91
N LEU A 222 2.80 0.39 17.08
CA LEU A 222 3.15 1.03 15.81
C LEU A 222 2.27 0.50 14.66
N SER A 223 1.87 1.36 13.73
CA SER A 223 1.04 0.96 12.58
C SER A 223 -0.20 0.15 12.99
N THR A 224 -0.84 0.59 14.08
CA THR A 224 -1.98 -0.10 14.67
C THR A 224 -3.18 -0.02 13.73
N HIS A 225 -3.75 -1.17 13.41
CA HIS A 225 -5.00 -1.28 12.67
C HIS A 225 -5.92 -2.32 13.33
N LEU A 226 -7.19 -2.27 12.97
CA LEU A 226 -8.23 -3.11 13.56
C LEU A 226 -9.02 -3.80 12.43
N MET A 227 -9.15 -5.12 12.54
CA MET A 227 -9.97 -5.93 11.66
C MET A 227 -11.21 -6.41 12.43
N LEU A 228 -12.37 -6.36 11.77
CA LEU A 228 -13.66 -6.70 12.38
C LEU A 228 -14.42 -7.62 11.45
N CYS A 229 -14.90 -8.75 11.95
CA CYS A 229 -15.65 -9.75 11.19
C CYS A 229 -16.94 -10.13 11.93
N LEU A 230 -18.06 -10.11 11.23
CA LEU A 230 -19.33 -10.67 11.73
C LEU A 230 -19.53 -12.07 11.17
N ASP A 231 -19.79 -13.06 12.03
CA ASP A 231 -20.11 -14.40 11.55
C ASP A 231 -21.36 -14.41 10.65
N THR A 232 -22.37 -13.61 11.03
CA THR A 232 -23.69 -13.52 10.42
C THR A 232 -24.23 -12.07 10.48
N GLY A 233 -24.38 -11.45 9.31
CA GLY A 233 -24.77 -10.04 9.19
C GLY A 233 -23.87 -9.31 8.20
N SER A 234 -23.97 -7.99 8.19
CA SER A 234 -23.18 -7.13 7.31
C SER A 234 -22.82 -5.83 8.03
N PHE A 235 -21.68 -5.25 7.67
CA PHE A 235 -21.34 -3.86 7.89
C PHE A 235 -21.88 -3.00 6.75
N VAL A 236 -22.08 -1.72 7.03
CA VAL A 236 -22.41 -0.73 6.00
C VAL A 236 -21.13 -0.05 5.55
N SER A 237 -21.01 0.18 4.24
CA SER A 237 -19.93 0.99 3.68
C SER A 237 -19.85 2.35 4.36
N MET A 238 -18.64 2.74 4.75
CA MET A 238 -18.37 4.06 5.34
C MET A 238 -17.99 5.10 4.29
N THR A 239 -17.61 4.65 3.10
CA THR A 239 -17.14 5.46 1.97
C THR A 239 -18.25 5.72 0.95
N ASP A 240 -19.07 4.70 0.64
CA ASP A 240 -20.24 4.76 -0.22
C ASP A 240 -21.50 4.16 0.47
N PRO A 241 -21.99 4.79 1.56
CA PRO A 241 -23.17 4.30 2.26
C PRO A 241 -24.45 4.45 1.42
N PRO A 242 -25.41 3.51 1.53
CA PRO A 242 -26.73 3.66 0.94
C PRO A 242 -27.43 4.92 1.50
N GLU A 243 -28.36 5.50 0.72
CA GLU A 243 -29.02 6.78 1.04
C GLU A 243 -29.57 6.85 2.47
N TRP A 244 -30.19 5.77 2.95
CA TRP A 244 -30.76 5.72 4.30
C TRP A 244 -29.70 5.81 5.41
N ALA A 245 -28.47 5.37 5.14
CA ALA A 245 -27.37 5.30 6.11
C ALA A 245 -26.48 6.53 6.10
N LYS A 246 -26.53 7.39 5.06
CA LYS A 246 -25.67 8.57 4.90
C LYS A 246 -25.61 9.45 6.15
N GLY A 247 -26.76 9.74 6.76
CA GLY A 247 -26.83 10.54 7.99
C GLY A 247 -26.21 9.85 9.20
N ALA A 248 -26.42 8.54 9.35
CA ALA A 248 -25.86 7.75 10.43
C ALA A 248 -24.33 7.63 10.29
N VAL A 249 -23.83 7.33 9.09
CA VAL A 249 -22.39 7.26 8.78
C VAL A 249 -21.72 8.62 8.99
N ALA A 250 -22.33 9.72 8.54
CA ALA A 250 -21.78 11.06 8.76
C ALA A 250 -21.69 11.46 10.25
N SER A 251 -22.47 10.80 11.11
CA SER A 251 -22.42 11.01 12.56
C SER A 251 -21.38 10.14 13.28
N CYS A 252 -20.76 9.18 12.59
CA CYS A 252 -19.70 8.34 13.13
C CYS A 252 -18.41 9.15 13.34
N ARG A 253 -17.70 8.87 14.43
CA ARG A 253 -16.47 9.59 14.80
C ARG A 253 -15.26 8.67 14.77
N ASN A 254 -14.67 8.56 13.59
CA ASN A 254 -13.39 7.89 13.39
C ASN A 254 -12.23 8.82 13.75
N ARG A 255 -11.30 8.35 14.60
CA ARG A 255 -10.11 9.10 15.04
C ARG A 255 -8.88 8.24 14.83
N ASN A 256 -7.90 8.78 14.13
CA ASN A 256 -6.60 8.13 13.87
C ASN A 256 -6.72 6.79 13.12
N THR A 257 -7.82 6.64 12.36
CA THR A 257 -8.18 5.41 11.67
C THR A 257 -9.22 5.71 10.58
N TRP A 258 -9.34 4.82 9.61
CA TRP A 258 -10.19 4.88 8.44
C TRP A 258 -10.80 3.49 8.18
N PRO A 259 -12.06 3.26 8.61
CA PRO A 259 -12.74 1.99 8.37
C PRO A 259 -13.30 1.89 6.95
N VAL A 260 -12.99 0.77 6.29
CA VAL A 260 -13.51 0.40 4.98
C VAL A 260 -14.01 -1.04 4.99
N LEU A 261 -14.95 -1.37 4.10
CA LEU A 261 -15.27 -2.78 3.85
C LEU A 261 -14.04 -3.49 3.30
N ALA A 262 -13.85 -4.75 3.70
CA ALA A 262 -12.72 -5.56 3.26
C ALA A 262 -13.17 -6.95 2.79
N GLY A 263 -12.24 -7.69 2.20
CA GLY A 263 -12.53 -8.98 1.56
C GLY A 263 -13.02 -8.80 0.13
N GLU A 264 -13.51 -9.88 -0.47
CA GLU A 264 -13.94 -9.90 -1.87
C GLU A 264 -15.09 -8.90 -2.14
N PRO A 265 -15.11 -8.24 -3.32
CA PRO A 265 -16.21 -7.37 -3.70
C PRO A 265 -17.58 -8.06 -3.57
N GLY A 266 -18.56 -7.35 -3.01
CA GLY A 266 -19.91 -7.87 -2.77
C GLY A 266 -20.08 -8.62 -1.44
N ARG A 267 -19.00 -8.83 -0.68
CA ARG A 267 -19.07 -9.20 0.74
C ARG A 267 -19.19 -7.92 1.58
N ALA A 268 -19.75 -8.05 2.77
CA ALA A 268 -19.87 -6.92 3.69
C ALA A 268 -19.70 -7.37 5.15
N ASP A 269 -19.23 -8.59 5.38
CA ASP A 269 -19.07 -9.18 6.71
C ASP A 269 -17.73 -8.82 7.38
N LEU A 270 -16.88 -8.04 6.70
CA LEU A 270 -15.53 -7.72 7.12
C LEU A 270 -15.22 -6.23 6.95
N VAL A 271 -14.56 -5.65 7.95
CA VAL A 271 -14.05 -4.27 7.94
C VAL A 271 -12.57 -4.26 8.27
N LEU A 272 -11.80 -3.46 7.54
CA LEU A 272 -10.44 -3.08 7.87
C LEU A 272 -10.43 -1.60 8.28
N SER A 273 -10.07 -1.31 9.53
CA SER A 273 -9.87 0.05 10.03
C SER A 273 -8.39 0.36 10.08
N SER A 274 -7.92 1.07 9.05
CA SER A 274 -6.52 1.35 8.75
C SER A 274 -6.12 2.77 9.19
N PRO A 275 -4.88 3.03 9.61
CA PRO A 275 -4.40 4.40 9.82
C PRO A 275 -4.17 5.18 8.52
N ILE A 276 -4.27 4.53 7.35
CA ILE A 276 -4.12 5.09 6.01
C ILE A 276 -5.48 5.02 5.29
N ILE A 277 -5.74 6.00 4.43
CA ILE A 277 -6.99 6.09 3.67
C ILE A 277 -7.00 5.01 2.60
N LEU A 278 -8.08 4.23 2.59
CA LEU A 278 -8.34 3.16 1.62
C LEU A 278 -9.74 3.35 1.03
N GLU A 279 -9.98 2.71 -0.10
CA GLU A 279 -11.31 2.47 -0.64
C GLU A 279 -11.93 1.20 -0.04
N ASP A 280 -13.23 1.01 -0.26
CA ASP A 280 -13.88 -0.26 0.09
C ASP A 280 -13.38 -1.38 -0.83
N HIS A 281 -13.24 -2.57 -0.25
CA HIS A 281 -12.64 -3.74 -0.91
C HIS A 281 -11.25 -3.46 -1.47
N PRO A 282 -10.33 -2.90 -0.64
CA PRO A 282 -8.97 -2.68 -1.09
C PRO A 282 -8.36 -4.02 -1.50
N ALA A 283 -7.61 -4.04 -2.59
CA ALA A 283 -6.98 -5.24 -3.11
C ALA A 283 -5.53 -4.96 -3.48
N ILE A 284 -4.66 -5.94 -3.25
CA ILE A 284 -3.31 -5.92 -3.80
C ILE A 284 -3.42 -6.22 -5.29
N ALA A 285 -2.67 -5.49 -6.11
CA ALA A 285 -2.66 -5.72 -7.55
C ALA A 285 -2.23 -7.16 -7.86
N PRO A 286 -2.97 -7.91 -8.69
CA PRO A 286 -2.65 -9.30 -9.01
C PRO A 286 -1.34 -9.46 -9.80
N GLU A 287 -0.84 -8.37 -10.38
CA GLU A 287 0.45 -8.29 -11.06
C GLU A 287 1.63 -8.10 -10.09
N SER A 288 1.38 -7.69 -8.84
CA SER A 288 2.45 -7.47 -7.84
C SER A 288 3.19 -8.77 -7.52
N PRO A 289 4.52 -8.86 -7.78
CA PRO A 289 5.28 -10.09 -7.67
C PRO A 289 5.63 -10.47 -6.23
N GLY A 290 5.36 -9.58 -5.27
CA GLY A 290 5.65 -9.76 -3.85
C GLY A 290 5.50 -8.47 -3.06
N VAL A 291 5.80 -8.53 -1.76
CA VAL A 291 5.62 -7.40 -0.86
C VAL A 291 6.81 -6.43 -1.02
N LEU A 292 6.62 -5.38 -1.82
CA LEU A 292 7.57 -4.26 -1.94
C LEU A 292 7.31 -3.15 -0.89
N TYR A 293 6.32 -3.37 -0.02
CA TYR A 293 5.89 -2.48 1.07
C TYR A 293 5.44 -1.09 0.59
N ASP A 294 4.95 -1.04 -0.66
CA ASP A 294 4.31 0.10 -1.33
C ASP A 294 3.36 -0.45 -2.40
N ALA A 295 2.28 -1.08 -1.96
CA ALA A 295 1.55 -2.11 -2.72
C ALA A 295 0.47 -1.58 -3.68
N THR A 296 0.44 -0.28 -3.98
CA THR A 296 -0.65 0.27 -4.81
C THR A 296 -0.25 0.68 -6.20
N GLU A 297 0.98 1.07 -6.56
CA GLU A 297 1.17 1.58 -7.94
C GLU A 297 2.59 1.66 -8.52
N ILE A 298 3.63 1.34 -7.76
CA ILE A 298 5.00 1.64 -8.18
C ILE A 298 5.98 0.46 -8.17
N ASP A 299 5.47 -0.77 -8.21
CA ASP A 299 6.27 -2.00 -8.13
C ASP A 299 7.36 -2.07 -9.22
N GLU A 300 7.03 -1.72 -10.47
CA GLU A 300 8.00 -1.72 -11.57
C GLU A 300 9.17 -0.77 -11.29
N ILE A 301 8.88 0.49 -10.94
CA ILE A 301 9.91 1.49 -10.69
C ILE A 301 10.73 1.15 -9.44
N LEU A 302 10.13 0.58 -8.41
CA LEU A 302 10.85 0.11 -7.23
C LEU A 302 11.76 -1.07 -7.56
N ALA A 303 11.29 -2.05 -8.32
CA ALA A 303 12.09 -3.18 -8.76
C ALA A 303 13.30 -2.72 -9.60
N LEU A 304 13.06 -1.88 -10.62
CA LEU A 304 14.11 -1.34 -11.50
C LEU A 304 15.14 -0.50 -10.72
N ARG A 305 14.68 0.37 -9.81
CA ARG A 305 15.58 1.20 -8.98
C ARG A 305 16.36 0.38 -7.97
N THR A 306 15.81 -0.74 -7.51
CA THR A 306 16.49 -1.68 -6.61
C THR A 306 17.55 -2.47 -7.34
N ALA A 307 17.26 -2.92 -8.57
CA ALA A 307 18.24 -3.59 -9.42
C ALA A 307 19.46 -2.71 -9.71
N ALA A 308 19.26 -1.39 -9.83
CA ALA A 308 20.31 -0.39 -10.08
C ALA A 308 21.16 -0.02 -8.84
N LEU A 309 20.84 -0.52 -7.64
CA LEU A 309 21.68 -0.32 -6.46
C LEU A 309 23.05 -0.99 -6.64
N THR A 310 24.10 -0.38 -6.09
CA THR A 310 25.44 -0.99 -6.10
C THR A 310 25.48 -2.25 -5.25
N ASP A 311 26.44 -3.15 -5.50
CA ASP A 311 26.64 -4.35 -4.67
C ASP A 311 26.82 -4.00 -3.19
N GLN A 312 27.52 -2.89 -2.90
CA GLN A 312 27.68 -2.41 -1.54
C GLN A 312 26.35 -2.03 -0.90
N GLU A 313 25.50 -1.28 -1.60
CA GLU A 313 24.18 -0.86 -1.12
C GLU A 313 23.24 -2.06 -0.94
N LYS A 314 23.27 -3.02 -1.87
CA LYS A 314 22.51 -4.27 -1.76
C LYS A 314 22.93 -5.09 -0.54
N ARG A 315 24.23 -5.19 -0.25
CA ARG A 315 24.74 -5.87 0.96
C ARG A 315 24.34 -5.15 2.26
N GLU A 316 24.33 -3.82 2.26
CA GLU A 316 23.84 -3.05 3.41
C GLU A 316 22.33 -3.24 3.62
N ALA A 317 21.53 -3.20 2.54
CA ALA A 317 20.10 -3.44 2.60
C ALA A 317 19.78 -4.85 3.12
N ARG A 318 20.47 -5.89 2.60
CA ARG A 318 20.35 -7.27 3.12
C ARG A 318 20.69 -7.40 4.61
N GLY A 319 21.63 -6.59 5.11
CA GLY A 319 22.00 -6.59 6.52
C GLY A 319 21.18 -5.63 7.39
N THR A 320 20.28 -4.83 6.79
CA THR A 320 19.39 -3.90 7.50
C THR A 320 18.22 -4.62 8.14
N ASP A 321 17.52 -5.51 7.43
CA ASP A 321 16.38 -6.25 7.96
C ASP A 321 16.07 -7.45 7.06
N ALA A 322 15.45 -8.51 7.58
CA ALA A 322 15.04 -9.65 6.77
C ALA A 322 14.04 -9.26 5.67
N LYS A 323 13.16 -8.28 5.94
CA LYS A 323 12.20 -7.73 4.97
C LYS A 323 12.91 -6.94 3.87
N ALA A 324 13.92 -6.15 4.24
CA ALA A 324 14.76 -5.45 3.27
C ALA A 324 15.52 -6.45 2.38
N ALA A 325 16.10 -7.50 2.97
CA ALA A 325 16.78 -8.56 2.22
C ALA A 325 15.85 -9.23 1.21
N ALA A 326 14.63 -9.58 1.62
CA ALA A 326 13.63 -10.18 0.74
C ALA A 326 13.28 -9.30 -0.47
N VAL A 327 13.22 -7.97 -0.28
CA VAL A 327 12.99 -7.03 -1.39
C VAL A 327 14.16 -7.00 -2.36
N ILE A 328 15.40 -6.98 -1.86
CA ILE A 328 16.59 -7.04 -2.73
C ILE A 328 16.63 -8.36 -3.50
N ASP A 329 16.37 -9.49 -2.84
CA ASP A 329 16.41 -10.81 -3.46
C ASP A 329 15.28 -11.00 -4.48
N LEU A 330 14.09 -10.45 -4.21
CA LEU A 330 12.98 -10.41 -5.17
C LEU A 330 13.38 -9.63 -6.43
N ALA A 331 13.94 -8.43 -6.26
CA ALA A 331 14.37 -7.59 -7.39
C ALA A 331 15.52 -8.22 -8.20
N ASP A 332 16.50 -8.84 -7.55
CA ASP A 332 17.65 -9.47 -8.22
C ASP A 332 17.28 -10.77 -8.96
N SER A 333 16.25 -11.48 -8.49
CA SER A 333 15.81 -12.77 -9.06
C SER A 333 14.64 -12.66 -10.03
N MET A 334 14.13 -11.44 -10.26
CA MET A 334 12.89 -11.23 -11.02
C MET A 334 13.05 -11.66 -12.49
N PRO A 335 12.23 -12.61 -12.98
CA PRO A 335 12.26 -13.01 -14.39
C PRO A 335 11.81 -11.87 -15.32
N PRO A 336 12.36 -11.76 -16.54
CA PRO A 336 11.95 -10.75 -17.51
C PRO A 336 10.44 -10.75 -17.79
N GLU A 337 9.80 -11.93 -17.81
CA GLU A 337 8.37 -12.08 -18.08
C GLU A 337 7.50 -11.45 -16.97
N VAL A 338 8.02 -11.40 -15.74
CA VAL A 338 7.35 -10.75 -14.60
C VAL A 338 7.51 -9.23 -14.69
N LEU A 339 8.68 -8.75 -15.11
CA LEU A 339 8.91 -7.32 -15.38
C LEU A 339 8.02 -6.82 -16.52
N GLU A 340 7.87 -7.60 -17.60
CA GLU A 340 6.96 -7.27 -18.70
C GLU A 340 5.51 -7.15 -18.25
N ARG A 341 5.04 -8.01 -17.34
CA ARG A 341 3.68 -7.92 -16.77
C ARG A 341 3.46 -6.67 -15.91
N LEU A 342 4.52 -6.14 -15.29
CA LEU A 342 4.48 -4.89 -14.54
C LEU A 342 4.50 -3.67 -15.47
N HIS A 343 4.95 -3.84 -16.72
CA HIS A 343 5.04 -2.78 -17.71
C HIS A 343 3.68 -2.53 -18.37
N GLY A 344 3.15 -1.31 -18.25
CA GLY A 344 2.00 -0.86 -19.05
C GLY A 344 0.63 -1.46 -18.68
N ALA A 345 0.44 -2.01 -17.47
CA ALA A 345 -0.86 -2.47 -17.00
C ALA A 345 -1.83 -1.28 -16.78
N VAL A 346 -2.63 -0.93 -17.79
CA VAL A 346 -3.63 0.15 -17.71
C VAL A 346 -4.87 -0.35 -16.96
N ARG A 347 -4.97 0.02 -15.67
CA ARG A 347 -6.04 -0.43 -14.76
C ARG A 347 -7.42 0.15 -15.11
N ALA A 348 -7.47 1.41 -15.58
CA ALA A 348 -8.71 2.11 -15.93
C ALA A 348 -9.51 1.43 -17.05
N LEU A 349 -8.87 0.68 -17.95
CA LEU A 349 -9.54 0.03 -19.08
C LEU A 349 -10.32 -1.23 -18.65
N ARG A 350 -9.90 -1.91 -17.59
CA ARG A 350 -10.56 -3.12 -17.04
C ARG A 350 -11.88 -2.80 -16.33
N GLU A 351 -11.94 -1.68 -15.62
CA GLU A 351 -13.17 -1.21 -14.96
C GLU A 351 -14.26 -0.81 -15.97
N ILE A 352 -13.86 -0.26 -17.12
CA ILE A 352 -14.77 0.16 -18.19
C ILE A 352 -15.27 -1.06 -19.01
N THR A 353 -14.50 -2.14 -19.07
CA THR A 353 -14.80 -3.32 -19.89
C THR A 353 -15.35 -4.52 -19.11
N GLY A 354 -15.45 -4.44 -17.79
CA GLY A 354 -16.08 -5.46 -16.96
C GLY A 354 -17.60 -5.56 -17.20
N PRO A 355 -18.22 -6.75 -17.13
CA PRO A 355 -19.66 -6.88 -17.22
C PRO A 355 -20.31 -6.17 -16.02
N GLY A 356 -21.06 -5.10 -16.27
CA GLY A 356 -21.75 -4.33 -15.23
C GLY A 356 -22.76 -5.15 -14.41
N PRO A 357 -23.15 -4.66 -13.22
CA PRO A 357 -24.01 -5.42 -12.31
C PRO A 357 -25.42 -5.61 -12.88
N SER A 358 -25.73 -6.85 -13.23
CA SER A 358 -27.07 -7.30 -13.63
C SER A 358 -28.04 -7.20 -12.45
N GLY A 359 -29.02 -6.30 -12.56
CA GLY A 359 -30.16 -6.21 -11.66
C GLY A 359 -31.43 -6.78 -12.29
N LEU A 360 -32.10 -7.63 -11.50
CA LEU A 360 -33.50 -8.09 -11.55
C LEU A 360 -33.79 -9.43 -12.27
N ALA A 361 -34.36 -10.32 -11.46
CA ALA A 361 -34.75 -11.69 -11.77
C ALA A 361 -35.96 -11.80 -12.71
N GLY A 362 -35.97 -12.85 -13.53
CA GLY A 362 -37.21 -13.41 -14.06
C GLY A 362 -37.07 -14.16 -15.38
N THR A 363 -37.36 -15.47 -15.34
CA THR A 363 -37.70 -16.40 -16.43
C THR A 363 -36.56 -17.18 -17.10
N ASP A 364 -36.70 -18.52 -17.04
CA ASP A 364 -35.98 -19.50 -17.83
C ASP A 364 -36.04 -19.13 -19.32
N SER A 365 -34.88 -18.80 -19.89
CA SER A 365 -34.66 -18.80 -21.34
C SER A 365 -33.21 -19.19 -21.61
N PRO A 366 -32.94 -19.98 -22.66
CA PRO A 366 -31.59 -20.41 -22.97
C PRO A 366 -30.72 -19.17 -23.27
N ALA A 367 -29.45 -19.24 -22.86
CA ALA A 367 -28.47 -18.17 -23.05
C ALA A 367 -28.54 -17.61 -24.48
N PRO A 368 -28.48 -16.28 -24.67
CA PRO A 368 -28.39 -15.71 -26.00
C PRO A 368 -27.12 -16.25 -26.67
N PRO A 369 -27.17 -16.58 -27.98
CA PRO A 369 -25.97 -16.96 -28.70
C PRO A 369 -24.95 -15.83 -28.64
N ASP A 370 -23.69 -16.21 -28.60
CA ASP A 370 -22.55 -15.30 -28.64
C ASP A 370 -22.75 -14.29 -29.79
N PRO A 371 -22.70 -12.97 -29.56
CA PRO A 371 -22.81 -11.97 -30.63
C PRO A 371 -21.74 -12.12 -31.72
N PHE A 372 -20.69 -12.91 -31.47
CA PHE A 372 -19.67 -13.28 -32.46
C PHE A 372 -20.03 -14.49 -33.35
N ASP A 373 -21.15 -15.20 -33.08
CA ASP A 373 -21.63 -16.36 -33.86
C ASP A 373 -22.79 -16.01 -34.84
N ALA A 374 -23.11 -14.72 -35.01
CA ALA A 374 -24.13 -14.27 -35.96
C ALA A 374 -23.64 -14.40 -37.41
N PRO A 375 -24.37 -15.07 -38.32
CA PRO A 375 -23.95 -15.23 -39.70
C PRO A 375 -23.97 -13.86 -40.42
N GLY A 376 -22.78 -13.31 -40.67
CA GLY A 376 -22.58 -12.02 -41.34
C GLY A 376 -21.61 -11.07 -40.62
N VAL A 377 -21.18 -11.38 -39.39
CA VAL A 377 -20.10 -10.65 -38.72
C VAL A 377 -18.78 -11.32 -39.07
N SER A 378 -17.98 -10.69 -39.94
CA SER A 378 -16.59 -11.11 -40.12
C SER A 378 -15.82 -10.79 -38.84
N CYS A 379 -15.52 -11.84 -38.07
CA CYS A 379 -14.47 -11.76 -37.06
C CYS A 379 -13.15 -11.56 -37.82
N PRO A 380 -12.42 -10.44 -37.63
CA PRO A 380 -11.12 -10.29 -38.26
C PRO A 380 -10.20 -11.41 -37.76
N ASP A 381 -9.36 -11.97 -38.64
CA ASP A 381 -8.38 -13.00 -38.26
C ASP A 381 -7.38 -12.50 -37.19
N THR A 382 -7.32 -11.17 -37.01
CA THR A 382 -6.48 -10.47 -36.05
C THR A 382 -7.35 -9.74 -35.00
N PRO A 383 -7.16 -9.97 -33.69
CA PRO A 383 -7.87 -9.25 -32.64
C PRO A 383 -7.67 -7.73 -32.74
N TRP A 384 -8.68 -6.93 -32.38
CA TRP A 384 -8.65 -5.46 -32.45
C TRP A 384 -7.55 -4.79 -31.61
N TRP A 385 -6.97 -5.52 -30.66
CA TRP A 385 -5.86 -5.06 -29.80
C TRP A 385 -4.48 -5.44 -30.34
N ASP A 386 -4.39 -6.26 -31.39
CA ASP A 386 -3.12 -6.74 -31.94
C ASP A 386 -2.41 -5.59 -32.68
N PRO A 387 -1.17 -5.23 -32.29
CA PRO A 387 -0.39 -4.18 -32.96
C PRO A 387 -0.14 -4.47 -34.45
N ALA A 388 -0.19 -5.73 -34.89
CA ALA A 388 -0.07 -6.12 -36.29
C ALA A 388 -1.38 -5.95 -37.10
N GLY A 389 -2.49 -5.63 -36.44
CA GLY A 389 -3.81 -5.48 -37.04
C GLY A 389 -4.00 -4.21 -37.86
N ASP A 390 -3.24 -3.14 -37.58
CA ASP A 390 -3.33 -1.86 -38.27
C ASP A 390 -1.97 -1.44 -38.88
N ALA A 391 -1.54 -2.17 -39.91
CA ALA A 391 -0.29 -1.92 -40.63
C ALA A 391 -0.25 -0.57 -41.41
N GLY A 392 -1.28 0.26 -41.27
CA GLY A 392 -1.39 1.58 -41.87
C GLY A 392 -0.88 2.74 -40.99
N LEU A 393 -0.60 2.48 -39.72
CA LEU A 393 -0.08 3.46 -38.76
C LEU A 393 1.38 3.16 -38.45
N ASP A 394 2.26 4.14 -38.69
CA ASP A 394 3.67 4.04 -38.39
C ASP A 394 4.11 5.31 -37.65
N PRO A 395 4.34 5.24 -36.32
CA PRO A 395 4.67 6.41 -35.53
C PRO A 395 5.90 7.19 -35.98
N ALA A 396 6.80 6.56 -36.73
CA ALA A 396 8.00 7.19 -37.28
C ALA A 396 7.71 7.97 -38.58
N THR A 397 6.64 7.65 -39.31
CA THR A 397 6.32 8.26 -40.62
C THR A 397 4.98 9.00 -40.66
N ASP A 398 4.12 8.76 -39.68
CA ASP A 398 2.83 9.41 -39.50
C ASP A 398 2.97 10.93 -39.31
N ARG A 399 1.94 11.65 -39.75
CA ARG A 399 1.91 13.11 -39.77
C ARG A 399 0.58 13.64 -39.28
N VAL A 400 0.63 14.69 -38.49
CA VAL A 400 -0.55 15.43 -38.02
C VAL A 400 -0.47 16.90 -38.41
N LEU A 401 -1.61 17.55 -38.62
CA LEU A 401 -1.65 18.98 -38.91
C LEU A 401 -1.71 19.77 -37.61
N VAL A 402 -0.72 20.65 -37.41
CA VAL A 402 -0.71 21.68 -36.36
C VAL A 402 -0.73 23.03 -37.07
N ASP A 403 -1.73 23.88 -36.78
CA ASP A 403 -1.94 25.17 -37.45
C ASP A 403 -1.88 25.08 -38.99
N GLY A 404 -2.44 24.00 -39.56
CA GLY A 404 -2.49 23.76 -41.01
C GLY A 404 -1.18 23.31 -41.65
N ARG A 405 -0.11 23.08 -40.87
CA ARG A 405 1.19 22.58 -41.34
C ARG A 405 1.43 21.15 -40.83
N PRO A 406 2.00 20.26 -41.66
CA PRO A 406 2.26 18.89 -41.25
C PRO A 406 3.45 18.82 -40.28
N VAL A 407 3.23 18.16 -39.15
CA VAL A 407 4.20 17.83 -38.10
C VAL A 407 4.38 16.32 -38.08
N ALA A 408 5.64 15.88 -38.04
CA ALA A 408 6.06 14.49 -38.02
C ALA A 408 7.30 14.31 -37.14
N ALA A 409 7.75 13.07 -36.94
CA ALA A 409 9.04 12.79 -36.32
C ALA A 409 10.17 13.63 -36.96
N GLY A 410 11.03 14.24 -36.13
CA GLY A 410 12.06 15.20 -36.52
C GLY A 410 11.60 16.67 -36.59
N SER A 411 10.31 16.96 -36.43
CA SER A 411 9.81 18.34 -36.44
C SER A 411 10.08 19.04 -35.11
N ARG A 412 10.36 20.35 -35.16
CA ARG A 412 10.48 21.18 -33.95
C ARG A 412 9.16 21.88 -33.66
N VAL A 413 8.77 21.86 -32.39
CA VAL A 413 7.54 22.47 -31.89
C VAL A 413 7.84 23.30 -30.63
N LEU A 414 6.93 24.21 -30.31
CA LEU A 414 6.89 24.98 -29.08
C LEU A 414 5.75 24.46 -28.22
N LEU A 415 6.04 24.09 -26.98
CA LEU A 415 5.02 23.55 -26.07
C LEU A 415 4.11 24.66 -25.54
N ARG A 416 2.80 24.51 -25.73
CA ARG A 416 1.74 25.39 -25.25
C ARG A 416 0.65 24.58 -24.53
N PRO A 417 0.99 23.92 -23.41
CA PRO A 417 0.02 23.15 -22.65
C PRO A 417 -1.17 24.03 -22.24
N GLY A 418 -2.37 23.47 -22.32
CA GLY A 418 -3.63 24.17 -22.05
C GLY A 418 -3.93 24.38 -20.56
N LEU A 419 -5.14 24.87 -20.27
CA LEU A 419 -5.70 24.94 -18.91
C LEU A 419 -6.57 23.73 -18.55
N ARG A 420 -6.73 22.78 -19.48
CA ARG A 420 -7.53 21.56 -19.36
C ARG A 420 -6.68 20.39 -19.82
N ARG A 421 -6.75 19.25 -19.12
CA ARG A 421 -6.02 18.00 -19.45
C ARG A 421 -4.49 18.08 -19.31
N THR A 422 -4.01 19.15 -18.69
CA THR A 422 -2.60 19.44 -18.45
C THR A 422 -2.26 19.12 -17.00
N ASP A 423 -1.16 18.41 -16.76
CA ASP A 423 -0.69 18.16 -15.40
C ASP A 423 0.09 19.37 -14.83
N ALA A 424 0.39 19.38 -13.53
CA ALA A 424 1.10 20.50 -12.92
C ALA A 424 2.56 20.64 -13.42
N GLN A 425 3.15 19.58 -13.97
CA GLN A 425 4.52 19.56 -14.49
C GLN A 425 4.60 20.17 -15.90
N ASP A 426 3.61 19.92 -16.75
CA ASP A 426 3.48 20.45 -18.10
C ASP A 426 3.50 21.99 -18.12
N LEU A 427 2.91 22.63 -17.11
CA LEU A 427 2.91 24.10 -16.99
C LEU A 427 4.33 24.70 -16.95
N PHE A 428 5.33 23.97 -16.43
CA PHE A 428 6.73 24.43 -16.43
C PHE A 428 7.40 24.33 -17.81
N LEU A 429 6.79 23.61 -18.74
CA LEU A 429 7.26 23.41 -20.10
C LEU A 429 6.66 24.41 -21.09
N HIS A 430 5.75 25.28 -20.64
CA HIS A 430 5.17 26.32 -21.48
C HIS A 430 6.25 27.21 -22.12
N GLY A 431 6.19 27.34 -23.44
CA GLY A 431 7.15 28.12 -24.23
C GLY A 431 8.51 27.44 -24.42
N ARG A 432 8.68 26.16 -24.06
CA ARG A 432 9.90 25.41 -24.35
C ARG A 432 9.86 24.82 -25.75
N SER A 433 11.00 24.84 -26.43
CA SER A 433 11.20 24.14 -27.69
C SER A 433 11.36 22.65 -27.45
N ALA A 434 10.76 21.83 -28.30
CA ALA A 434 10.83 20.38 -28.24
C ALA A 434 10.96 19.77 -29.64
N LEU A 435 11.57 18.60 -29.73
CA LEU A 435 11.68 17.80 -30.93
C LEU A 435 10.62 16.69 -30.88
N VAL A 436 9.81 16.57 -31.93
CA VAL A 436 8.88 15.46 -32.11
C VAL A 436 9.68 14.22 -32.47
N GLU A 437 9.55 13.16 -31.68
CA GLU A 437 10.23 11.88 -31.87
C GLU A 437 9.29 10.85 -32.52
N ALA A 438 7.98 10.96 -32.29
CA ALA A 438 6.97 10.13 -32.93
C ALA A 438 5.58 10.80 -32.93
N VAL A 439 4.71 10.38 -33.85
CA VAL A 439 3.27 10.71 -33.87
C VAL A 439 2.50 9.45 -33.51
N LEU A 440 1.73 9.47 -32.42
CA LEU A 440 1.04 8.29 -31.91
C LEU A 440 -0.47 8.47 -32.02
N HIS A 441 -1.16 7.38 -32.29
CA HIS A 441 -2.62 7.32 -32.31
C HIS A 441 -3.09 6.46 -31.13
N ASP A 442 -4.04 6.96 -30.35
CA ASP A 442 -4.69 6.17 -29.32
C ASP A 442 -5.86 5.35 -29.89
N VAL A 443 -6.38 4.43 -29.09
CA VAL A 443 -7.48 3.53 -29.46
C VAL A 443 -8.82 4.25 -29.68
N ASP A 444 -8.96 5.48 -29.16
CA ASP A 444 -10.14 6.33 -29.32
C ASP A 444 -10.02 7.27 -30.54
N GLY A 445 -8.93 7.18 -31.30
CA GLY A 445 -8.64 7.99 -32.49
C GLY A 445 -8.00 9.35 -32.18
N GLY A 446 -7.60 9.60 -30.94
CA GLY A 446 -6.81 10.76 -30.55
C GLY A 446 -5.37 10.68 -31.05
N VAL A 447 -4.75 11.84 -31.29
CA VAL A 447 -3.38 11.92 -31.81
C VAL A 447 -2.49 12.56 -30.75
N HIS A 448 -1.33 11.98 -30.50
CA HIS A 448 -0.37 12.48 -29.53
C HIS A 448 0.99 12.66 -30.18
N LEU A 449 1.60 13.82 -29.96
CA LEU A 449 2.97 14.11 -30.34
C LEU A 449 3.88 13.70 -29.20
N ALA A 450 4.71 12.68 -29.43
CA ALA A 450 5.75 12.25 -28.50
C ALA A 450 6.97 13.17 -28.69
N VAL A 451 7.39 13.88 -27.65
CA VAL A 451 8.44 14.91 -27.75
C VAL A 451 9.57 14.75 -26.72
N THR A 452 10.76 15.20 -27.10
CA THR A 452 11.88 15.50 -26.19
C THR A 452 12.12 17.00 -26.10
N VAL A 453 12.28 17.54 -24.89
CA VAL A 453 12.48 18.98 -24.68
C VAL A 453 13.93 19.37 -25.01
N GLU A 454 14.11 20.42 -25.81
CA GLU A 454 15.45 20.92 -26.13
C GLU A 454 16.13 21.48 -24.86
N GLY A 455 17.35 21.00 -24.61
CA GLY A 455 18.13 21.36 -23.43
C GLY A 455 17.76 20.61 -22.15
N ASP A 456 16.89 19.59 -22.20
CA ASP A 456 16.72 18.64 -21.09
C ASP A 456 17.98 17.73 -20.99
N PRO A 457 18.75 17.75 -19.88
CA PRO A 457 19.92 16.89 -19.70
C PRO A 457 19.58 15.38 -19.70
N GLY A 458 18.30 15.01 -19.59
CA GLY A 458 17.82 13.64 -19.69
C GLY A 458 17.26 13.25 -21.07
N ALA A 459 17.30 14.13 -22.08
CA ALA A 459 16.69 13.86 -23.40
C ALA A 459 17.27 12.61 -24.08
N ASP A 460 18.57 12.39 -23.94
CA ASP A 460 19.31 11.27 -24.55
C ASP A 460 18.82 9.94 -23.98
N ILE A 461 18.72 9.87 -22.64
CA ILE A 461 18.25 8.70 -21.89
C ILE A 461 16.78 8.41 -22.21
N ARG A 462 15.96 9.46 -22.28
CA ARG A 462 14.54 9.36 -22.68
C ARG A 462 14.38 8.75 -24.06
N ARG A 463 15.20 9.15 -25.04
CA ARG A 463 15.20 8.60 -26.39
C ARG A 463 15.64 7.14 -26.42
N GLU A 464 16.72 6.79 -25.72
CA GLU A 464 17.21 5.40 -25.61
C GLU A 464 16.18 4.46 -24.98
N GLN A 465 15.37 4.96 -24.05
CA GLN A 465 14.33 4.21 -23.35
C GLN A 465 12.95 4.28 -24.02
N GLY A 466 12.80 5.04 -25.11
CA GLY A 466 11.51 5.25 -25.78
C GLY A 466 10.47 5.99 -24.92
N ARG A 467 10.89 6.79 -23.93
CA ARG A 467 10.02 7.51 -23.00
C ARG A 467 9.94 8.99 -23.33
N PHE A 468 8.81 9.43 -23.83
CA PHE A 468 8.59 10.81 -24.28
C PHE A 468 7.57 11.54 -23.41
N LEU A 469 7.49 12.86 -23.59
CA LEU A 469 6.35 13.64 -23.13
C LEU A 469 5.31 13.68 -24.25
N TYR A 470 4.03 13.65 -23.91
CA TYR A 470 2.96 13.52 -24.89
C TYR A 470 2.08 14.76 -24.85
N PHE A 471 1.92 15.40 -26.00
CA PHE A 471 1.08 16.58 -26.16
C PHE A 471 0.10 16.37 -27.30
N GLN A 472 -1.11 16.89 -27.15
CA GLN A 472 -2.07 16.92 -28.25
C GLN A 472 -1.68 17.99 -29.29
N PRO A 473 -2.16 17.89 -30.55
CA PRO A 473 -1.84 18.86 -31.59
C PRO A 473 -2.22 20.32 -31.26
N ASP A 474 -3.23 20.54 -30.42
CA ASP A 474 -3.65 21.87 -29.95
C ASP A 474 -2.81 22.41 -28.78
N GLU A 475 -1.98 21.57 -28.17
CA GLU A 475 -1.06 21.93 -27.08
C GLU A 475 0.35 22.26 -27.56
N VAL A 476 0.56 22.33 -28.86
CA VAL A 476 1.83 22.69 -29.48
C VAL A 476 1.64 23.80 -30.51
N ALA A 477 2.68 24.57 -30.75
CA ALA A 477 2.74 25.55 -31.83
C ALA A 477 4.01 25.36 -32.65
N LEU A 478 3.99 25.86 -33.88
CA LEU A 478 5.16 25.80 -34.74
C LEU A 478 6.11 26.98 -34.45
N PRO A 479 7.45 26.77 -34.47
CA PRO A 479 8.44 27.77 -34.07
C PRO A 479 8.59 28.99 -35.00
N GLU A 480 7.60 29.27 -35.86
CA GLU A 480 7.52 30.47 -36.71
C GLU A 480 6.23 31.30 -36.47
N ASP A 481 5.70 31.24 -35.25
CA ASP A 481 4.73 32.21 -34.72
C ASP A 481 5.17 32.66 -33.31
N ALA A 482 6.38 33.23 -33.23
CA ALA A 482 6.94 33.90 -32.06
C ALA A 482 7.03 35.42 -32.29
#